data_AF-E4TTS9-F1
#
_entry.id   AF-E4TTS9-F1
#
_cell.length_a   1.000
_cell.length_b   1.000
_cell.length_c   1.000
_cell.angle_alpha   90.00
_cell.angle_beta   90.00
_cell.angle_gamma   90.00
#
_symmetry.space_group_name_H-M   'P 1'
#
loop_
_entity.id
_entity.type
_entity.pdbx_description
1 polymer ?
#
loop_
_entity_poly.entity_id
_entity_poly.type
_entity_poly.pdbx_seq_one_letter_code
_entity_poly.pdbx_strand_id
1 'polypeptide(L)' 'MKNRLSTLALILLISSCGLVEVCTTCTEQNTQVSDEFCGSPTEVQEHEDELKEQGQAYNQDWVCTGS' A
#
# COMPACT_ATOMS: atom_id res chain seq x y z
N MET A 1 -11.68 57.37 5.87
CA MET A 1 -12.24 56.01 5.73
C MET A 1 -11.28 55.21 4.88
N LYS A 2 -10.51 54.28 5.48
CA LYS A 2 -9.47 53.50 4.79
C LYS A 2 -10.04 52.12 4.46
N ASN A 3 -10.21 51.85 3.17
CA ASN A 3 -10.63 50.57 2.63
C ASN A 3 -9.64 49.47 3.05
N ARG A 4 -10.13 48.42 3.72
CA ARG A 4 -9.39 47.18 3.92
C ARG A 4 -10.07 46.06 3.15
N LEU A 5 -10.02 46.15 1.82
CA LEU A 5 -10.00 44.95 0.99
C LEU A 5 -8.54 44.53 0.89
N SER A 6 -8.14 43.42 1.51
CA SER A 6 -7.12 42.57 0.90
C SER A 6 -7.01 41.24 1.63
N THR A 7 -7.27 40.17 0.87
CA THR A 7 -6.48 38.94 0.87
C THR A 7 -6.40 38.15 2.17
N LEU A 8 -7.52 37.55 2.56
CA LEU A 8 -7.49 36.23 3.19
C LEU A 8 -8.26 35.26 2.28
N ALA A 9 -7.74 35.09 1.07
CA ALA A 9 -7.96 33.86 0.32
C ALA A 9 -7.20 32.78 1.11
N LEU A 10 -7.90 32.24 2.12
CA LEU A 10 -7.47 31.11 2.91
C LEU A 10 -7.23 29.97 1.93
N ILE A 11 -5.97 29.76 1.58
CA ILE A 11 -5.51 28.73 0.68
C ILE A 11 -5.97 27.42 1.32
N LEU A 12 -7.05 26.85 0.75
CA LEU A 12 -7.42 25.46 0.91
C LEU A 12 -6.26 24.65 0.34
N LEU A 13 -5.25 24.39 1.17
CA LEU A 13 -4.27 23.34 0.95
C LEU A 13 -5.06 22.04 1.14
N ILE A 14 -5.73 21.64 0.07
CA ILE A 14 -6.38 20.35 -0.06
C ILE A 14 -5.24 19.35 0.11
N SER A 15 -5.16 18.80 1.31
CA SER A 15 -4.23 17.75 1.68
C SER A 15 -4.56 16.54 0.83
N SER A 16 -4.01 16.48 -0.38
CA SER A 16 -3.95 15.27 -1.17
C SER A 16 -2.93 14.34 -0.52
N CYS A 17 -3.24 13.86 0.69
CA CYS A 17 -2.83 12.52 1.08
C CYS A 17 -3.59 11.59 0.15
N GLY A 18 -3.07 11.40 -1.07
CA GLY A 18 -3.49 10.27 -1.87
C GLY A 18 -3.23 9.03 -1.03
N LEU A 19 -4.18 8.08 -1.01
CA LEU A 19 -3.86 6.73 -0.58
C LEU A 19 -2.64 6.30 -1.39
N VAL A 20 -1.52 6.12 -0.72
CA VAL A 20 -0.31 5.58 -1.36
C VAL A 20 -0.59 4.10 -1.50
N GLU A 21 -1.03 3.69 -2.68
CA GLU A 21 -1.11 2.28 -3.02
C GLU A 21 0.30 1.79 -3.35
N VAL A 22 0.68 0.67 -2.74
CA VAL A 22 1.90 -0.07 -3.04
C VAL A 22 1.49 -1.47 -3.50
N CYS A 23 2.32 -2.08 -4.34
CA CYS A 23 2.08 -3.42 -4.86
C CYS A 23 3.19 -4.37 -4.42
N THR A 24 2.82 -5.62 -4.12
CA THR A 24 3.76 -6.71 -3.89
C THR A 24 3.41 -7.86 -4.82
N THR A 25 4.44 -8.59 -5.26
CA THR A 25 4.27 -9.87 -5.94
C THR A 25 4.88 -10.96 -5.06
N CYS A 26 4.06 -11.91 -4.63
CA CYS A 26 4.46 -13.06 -3.85
C CYS A 26 4.50 -14.30 -4.75
N THR A 27 5.63 -15.01 -4.77
CA THR A 27 5.78 -16.24 -5.57
C THR A 27 6.01 -17.43 -4.65
N GLU A 28 5.23 -18.49 -4.84
CA GLU A 28 5.41 -19.76 -4.14
C GLU A 28 6.53 -20.56 -4.82
N GLN A 29 7.58 -20.89 -4.05
CA GLN A 29 8.83 -21.40 -4.60
C GLN A 29 8.73 -22.81 -5.19
N ASN A 30 7.84 -23.67 -4.68
CA ASN A 30 7.74 -25.05 -5.13
C ASN A 30 6.97 -25.20 -6.45
N THR A 31 5.95 -24.37 -6.64
CA THR A 31 5.00 -24.42 -7.77
C THR A 31 5.23 -23.29 -8.76
N GLN A 32 5.99 -22.26 -8.38
CA GLN A 32 6.22 -21.04 -9.17
C GLN A 32 4.91 -20.28 -9.48
N VAL A 33 3.88 -20.48 -8.66
CA VAL A 33 2.65 -19.70 -8.73
C VAL A 33 2.92 -18.33 -8.13
N SER A 34 2.50 -17.28 -8.83
CA SER A 34 2.63 -15.90 -8.38
C SER A 34 1.25 -15.32 -8.04
N ASP A 35 1.22 -14.52 -6.98
CA ASP A 35 0.08 -13.74 -6.51
C ASP A 35 0.50 -12.27 -6.43
N GLU A 36 -0.32 -11.37 -6.99
CA GLU A 36 -0.06 -9.93 -7.00
C GLU A 36 -1.15 -9.21 -6.21
N PHE A 37 -0.72 -8.38 -5.27
CA PHE A 37 -1.62 -7.62 -4.42
C PHE A 37 -1.18 -6.16 -4.33
N CYS A 38 -2.13 -5.26 -4.58
CA CYS A 38 -1.94 -3.82 -4.46
C CYS A 38 -2.94 -3.26 -3.43
N GLY A 39 -2.47 -2.44 -2.51
CA GLY A 39 -3.30 -1.82 -1.48
C GLY A 39 -2.52 -0.79 -0.69
N SER A 40 -3.06 -0.37 0.45
CA SER A 40 -2.28 0.44 1.38
C SER A 40 -1.03 -0.33 1.87
N PRO A 41 0.02 0.35 2.37
CA PRO A 41 1.21 -0.32 2.87
C PRO A 41 0.90 -1.33 3.99
N THR A 42 -0.12 -1.05 4.81
CA THR A 42 -0.58 -1.96 5.85
C THR A 42 -1.24 -3.20 5.25
N GLU A 43 -2.17 -3.03 4.30
CA GLU A 43 -2.84 -4.17 3.65
C GLU A 43 -1.84 -5.06 2.90
N VAL A 44 -0.84 -4.47 2.23
CA VAL A 44 0.22 -5.24 1.57
C VAL A 44 1.03 -6.03 2.58
N GLN A 45 1.41 -5.43 3.70
CA GLN A 45 2.14 -6.13 4.76
C GLN A 45 1.31 -7.28 5.35
N GLU A 46 0.02 -7.04 5.64
CA GLU A 46 -0.90 -8.06 6.14
C GLU A 46 -1.00 -9.24 5.16
N HIS A 47 -1.14 -8.96 3.87
CA HIS A 47 -1.17 -9.99 2.83
C HIS A 47 0.13 -10.81 2.76
N GLU A 48 1.30 -10.16 2.82
CA GLU A 48 2.58 -10.88 2.84
C GLU A 48 2.73 -11.79 4.06
N ASP A 49 2.24 -11.34 5.22
CA ASP A 49 2.31 -12.10 6.46
C ASP A 49 1.32 -13.27 6.45
N GLU A 50 0.11 -13.08 5.92
CA GLU A 50 -0.87 -14.15 5.73
C GLU A 50 -0.34 -15.27 4.81
N LEU A 51 0.29 -14.92 3.69
CA LEU A 51 0.87 -15.92 2.79
C LEU A 51 2.02 -16.69 3.44
N LYS A 52 2.86 -16.01 4.24
CA LYS A 52 3.93 -16.69 4.99
C LYS A 52 3.38 -17.61 6.07
N GLU A 53 2.37 -17.18 6.82
CA GLU A 53 1.75 -17.98 7.89
C GLU A 53 1.02 -19.20 7.32
N GLN A 54 0.16 -18.99 6.33
CA GLN A 54 -0.54 -20.08 5.65
C GLN A 54 0.44 -21.01 4.95
N GLY A 55 1.47 -20.45 4.31
CA GLY A 55 2.48 -21.23 3.63
C GLY A 55 3.20 -22.19 4.56
N GLN A 56 3.61 -21.74 5.74
CA GLN A 56 4.21 -22.62 6.76
C GLN A 56 3.28 -23.77 7.17
N ALA A 57 1.98 -23.53 7.28
CA ALA A 57 1.00 -24.57 7.61
C ALA A 57 0.85 -25.63 6.51
N TYR A 58 1.03 -25.25 5.24
CA TYR A 58 0.88 -26.13 4.07
C TYR A 58 2.21 -26.53 3.42
N ASN A 59 3.34 -26.24 4.09
CA ASN A 59 4.70 -26.48 3.59
C ASN A 59 4.97 -25.81 2.22
N GLN A 60 4.40 -24.63 2.03
CA GLN A 60 4.64 -23.72 0.91
C GLN A 60 5.59 -22.61 1.36
N ASP A 61 6.48 -22.19 0.46
CA ASP A 61 7.45 -21.14 0.73
C ASP A 61 7.18 -19.94 -0.19
N TRP A 62 6.64 -18.87 0.40
CA TRP A 62 6.26 -17.66 -0.33
C TRP A 62 7.35 -16.59 -0.21
N VAL A 63 7.84 -16.11 -1.35
CA VAL A 63 8.79 -15.00 -1.43
C VAL A 63 8.12 -13.80 -2.08
N CYS A 64 8.03 -12.69 -1.34
CA CYS A 64 7.41 -11.46 -1.79
C CYS A 64 8.44 -10.39 -2.16
N THR A 65 8.19 -9.67 -3.25
CA THR A 65 9.01 -8.53 -3.70
C THR A 65 8.12 -7.32 -3.93
N GLY A 66 8.40 -6.23 -3.20
CA GLY A 66 7.73 -4.95 -3.39
C GLY A 66 8.16 -4.27 -4.70
N SER A 67 7.19 -3.63 -5.37
CA SER A 67 7.37 -2.86 -6.61
C SER A 67 7.30 -1.35 -6.37
#